data_AF-A0A3D0F4Q1-F1
#
_entry.id   AF-A0A3D0F4Q1-F1
#
_cell.length_a   1.000
_cell.length_b   1.000
_cell.length_c   1.000
_cell.angle_alpha   90.00
_cell.angle_beta   90.00
_cell.angle_gamma   90.00
#
_symmetry.space_group_name_H-M   'P 1'
#
loop_
_entity.id
_entity.type
_entity.pdbx_description
1 polymer ?
#
loop_
_entity_poly.entity_id
_entity_poly.type
_entity_poly.pdbx_seq_one_letter_code
_entity_poly.pdbx_strand_id
1 'polypeptide(L)'
;MDFNLKINKIVLLIVTLTLFKSVDSLCAQELQVTRERTFTGTALYGFMNGGSDLYLEYDFKELRALEVTYKGEQYTIEIYKMPTPEDAFGIYSLHTFRCSCVDTLSMFNCFSPYQMQAVIGDIYFSIVYENSAVRFKKEAVELLAIYSKGLERREPTFPAEISTINPVSGRVKYIRGKLALVNGAPGLCSLLEGVSDYKLWVAEKGLNNRNLAVIYLKNSNHLTLLKDILPASSIVSCDEDCIRFEF
;
A
#
# COMPACT_ATOMS: atom_id res chain seq x y z
N MET A 1 -37.91 -32.99 68.75
CA MET A 1 -37.49 -34.34 68.35
C MET A 1 -38.60 -34.95 67.51
N ASP A 2 -38.40 -35.46 66.31
CA ASP A 2 -37.45 -35.21 65.24
C ASP A 2 -38.00 -36.00 64.04
N PHE A 3 -37.60 -35.64 62.82
CA PHE A 3 -37.82 -36.34 61.55
C PHE A 3 -39.23 -36.38 60.93
N ASN A 4 -39.44 -35.54 59.90
CA ASN A 4 -39.76 -36.00 58.53
C ASN A 4 -39.93 -34.83 57.55
N LEU A 5 -38.94 -34.58 56.70
CA LEU A 5 -39.17 -34.10 55.33
C LEU A 5 -37.93 -34.35 54.46
N LYS A 6 -37.77 -35.60 53.99
CA LYS A 6 -37.07 -35.86 52.73
C LYS A 6 -38.13 -35.75 51.64
N ILE A 7 -37.98 -34.82 50.69
CA ILE A 7 -38.41 -34.95 49.28
C ILE A 7 -37.96 -33.68 48.52
N ASN A 8 -37.36 -33.90 47.35
CA ASN A 8 -37.14 -32.96 46.23
C ASN A 8 -36.10 -31.84 46.36
N LYS A 9 -34.83 -32.22 46.14
CA LYS A 9 -33.80 -31.34 45.55
C LYS A 9 -33.30 -31.80 44.16
N ILE A 10 -34.03 -32.71 43.48
CA ILE A 10 -33.57 -33.34 42.22
C ILE A 10 -34.55 -33.10 41.05
N VAL A 11 -35.21 -31.93 40.99
CA VAL A 11 -36.01 -31.55 39.79
C VAL A 11 -35.69 -30.15 39.25
N LEU A 12 -34.85 -29.37 39.94
CA LEU A 12 -34.49 -28.01 39.50
C LEU A 12 -33.06 -27.91 38.92
N LEU A 13 -32.59 -28.94 38.20
CA LEU A 13 -31.27 -28.90 37.55
C LEU A 13 -31.25 -29.46 36.11
N ILE A 14 -32.42 -29.65 35.47
CA ILE A 14 -32.48 -30.22 34.11
C ILE A 14 -33.15 -29.27 33.10
N VAL A 15 -33.72 -28.13 33.53
CA VAL A 15 -34.35 -27.15 32.61
C VAL A 15 -33.48 -25.93 32.32
N THR A 16 -32.25 -25.86 32.84
CA THR A 16 -31.28 -24.81 32.50
C THR A 16 -30.18 -25.25 31.53
N LEU A 17 -30.15 -26.53 31.12
CA LEU A 17 -29.10 -27.08 30.24
C LEU A 17 -29.51 -27.25 28.77
N THR A 18 -30.63 -26.67 28.35
CA THR A 18 -31.12 -26.72 26.95
C THR A 18 -31.32 -25.37 26.30
N LEU A 19 -30.87 -24.28 26.93
CA LEU A 19 -30.87 -22.92 26.35
C LEU A 19 -29.47 -22.32 26.11
N PHE A 20 -28.40 -23.05 26.44
CA PHE A 20 -27.01 -22.64 26.20
C PHE A 20 -26.34 -23.38 25.03
N LYS A 21 -27.10 -23.84 24.03
CA LYS A 21 -26.55 -24.48 22.82
C LYS A 21 -26.79 -23.71 21.51
N SER A 22 -27.25 -22.47 21.59
CA SER A 22 -27.54 -21.66 20.38
C SER A 22 -26.88 -20.28 20.36
N VAL A 23 -25.89 -20.01 21.21
CA VAL A 23 -25.19 -18.71 21.22
C VAL A 23 -23.75 -18.80 20.67
N ASP A 24 -23.19 -20.00 20.52
CA ASP A 24 -21.82 -20.18 19.99
C ASP A 24 -21.72 -20.13 18.46
N SER A 25 -22.81 -19.84 17.75
CA SER A 25 -22.83 -19.67 16.28
C SER A 25 -22.85 -18.21 15.83
N LEU A 26 -22.74 -17.23 16.74
CA LEU A 26 -22.66 -15.82 16.37
C LEU A 26 -21.20 -15.38 16.16
N CYS A 27 -20.74 -15.56 14.92
CA CYS A 27 -19.61 -14.84 14.30
C CYS A 27 -18.17 -15.19 14.72
N ALA A 28 -17.81 -16.46 14.80
CA ALA A 28 -16.51 -16.88 14.26
C ALA A 28 -16.69 -17.15 12.76
N GLN A 29 -16.92 -16.09 11.98
CA GLN A 29 -16.78 -16.24 10.52
C GLN A 29 -15.28 -16.24 10.24
N GLU A 30 -14.73 -17.45 10.21
CA GLU A 30 -13.31 -17.70 10.01
C GLU A 30 -12.88 -17.22 8.63
N LEU A 31 -11.68 -16.64 8.56
CA LEU A 31 -11.02 -16.33 7.31
C LEU A 31 -10.75 -17.63 6.56
N GLN A 32 -11.32 -17.76 5.36
CA GLN A 32 -11.10 -18.89 4.48
C GLN A 32 -10.36 -18.43 3.22
N VAL A 33 -9.21 -19.03 2.93
CA VAL A 33 -8.53 -18.84 1.65
C VAL A 33 -9.15 -19.78 0.62
N THR A 34 -9.79 -19.23 -0.41
CA THR A 34 -10.43 -20.01 -1.48
C THR A 34 -9.47 -20.27 -2.63
N ARG A 35 -8.50 -19.37 -2.83
CA ARG A 35 -7.43 -19.52 -3.82
C ARG A 35 -6.18 -18.76 -3.38
N GLU A 36 -5.00 -19.32 -3.61
CA GLU A 36 -3.72 -18.64 -3.43
C GLU A 36 -2.80 -18.97 -4.61
N ARG A 37 -2.10 -17.94 -5.12
CA ARG A 37 -1.13 -18.06 -6.20
C ARG A 37 0.07 -17.16 -5.90
N THR A 38 1.26 -17.64 -6.25
CA THR A 38 2.50 -16.87 -6.13
C THR A 38 3.13 -16.66 -7.49
N PHE A 39 3.58 -15.44 -7.77
CA PHE A 39 4.26 -15.06 -9.01
C PHE A 39 5.58 -14.38 -8.70
N THR A 40 6.61 -14.66 -9.48
CA THR A 40 7.94 -14.04 -9.37
C THR A 40 8.47 -13.69 -10.76
N GLY A 41 9.28 -12.63 -10.84
CA GLY A 41 9.89 -12.18 -12.10
C GLY A 41 8.87 -12.07 -13.24
N THR A 42 9.20 -12.66 -14.39
CA THR A 42 8.35 -12.63 -15.60
C THR A 42 7.06 -13.44 -15.47
N ALA A 43 6.90 -14.29 -14.45
CA ALA A 43 5.63 -14.99 -14.23
C ALA A 43 4.47 -14.01 -13.93
N LEU A 44 4.79 -12.77 -13.53
CA LEU A 44 3.80 -11.71 -13.31
C LEU A 44 2.96 -11.40 -14.57
N TYR A 45 3.51 -11.57 -15.77
CA TYR A 45 2.75 -11.39 -17.02
C TYR A 45 1.56 -12.36 -17.14
N GLY A 46 1.64 -13.53 -16.49
CA GLY A 46 0.53 -14.48 -16.41
C GLY A 46 -0.58 -14.05 -15.45
N PHE A 47 -0.32 -13.08 -14.57
CA PHE A 47 -1.29 -12.47 -13.68
C PHE A 47 -1.86 -11.17 -14.26
N MET A 48 -1.00 -10.26 -14.73
CA MET A 48 -1.41 -8.94 -15.25
C MET A 48 -0.64 -8.53 -16.52
N ASN A 49 -1.13 -8.98 -17.67
CA ASN A 49 -0.56 -8.58 -18.96
C ASN A 49 -0.87 -7.10 -19.26
N GLY A 50 0.17 -6.30 -19.51
CA GLY A 50 0.09 -4.84 -19.73
C GLY A 50 0.34 -3.97 -18.50
N GLY A 51 0.24 -4.52 -17.28
CA GLY A 51 0.60 -3.82 -16.04
C GLY A 51 1.94 -4.26 -15.44
N SER A 52 2.40 -5.48 -15.77
CA SER A 52 3.59 -6.10 -15.17
C SER A 52 4.88 -5.28 -15.37
N ASP A 53 5.04 -4.63 -16.51
CA ASP A 53 6.26 -3.87 -16.83
C ASP A 53 6.54 -2.78 -15.81
N LEU A 54 5.49 -2.12 -15.29
CA LEU A 54 5.63 -1.12 -14.24
C LEU A 54 6.23 -1.73 -12.97
N TYR A 55 5.76 -2.91 -12.55
CA TYR A 55 6.27 -3.57 -11.34
C TYR A 55 7.72 -4.06 -11.54
N LEU A 56 8.03 -4.56 -12.73
CA LEU A 56 9.38 -4.99 -13.10
C LEU A 56 10.38 -3.81 -13.13
N GLU A 57 9.92 -2.60 -13.46
CA GLU A 57 10.73 -1.37 -13.40
C GLU A 57 11.24 -1.06 -11.97
N TYR A 58 10.51 -1.52 -10.95
CA TYR A 58 10.87 -1.45 -9.53
C TYR A 58 11.54 -2.71 -8.99
N ASP A 59 12.06 -3.59 -9.86
CA ASP A 59 12.67 -4.88 -9.50
C ASP A 59 11.81 -5.78 -8.60
N PHE A 60 10.49 -5.77 -8.84
CA PHE A 60 9.51 -6.66 -8.20
C PHE A 60 10.06 -8.05 -7.87
N LYS A 61 9.83 -8.52 -6.63
CA LYS A 61 10.34 -9.81 -6.15
C LYS A 61 9.29 -10.91 -6.23
N GLU A 62 8.15 -10.67 -5.60
CA GLU A 62 7.10 -11.68 -5.44
C GLU A 62 5.73 -11.03 -5.28
N LEU A 63 4.71 -11.63 -5.88
CA LEU A 63 3.30 -11.35 -5.65
C LEU A 63 2.68 -12.60 -5.05
N ARG A 64 2.04 -12.45 -3.88
CA ARG A 64 1.08 -13.42 -3.35
C ARG A 64 -0.32 -12.88 -3.62
N ALA A 65 -1.07 -13.55 -4.48
CA ALA A 65 -2.43 -13.19 -4.84
C ALA A 65 -3.41 -14.20 -4.22
N LEU A 66 -4.31 -13.71 -3.38
CA LEU A 66 -5.27 -14.49 -2.63
C LEU A 66 -6.70 -14.08 -2.99
N GLU A 67 -7.57 -15.07 -3.13
CA GLU A 67 -9.01 -14.91 -3.05
C GLU A 67 -9.43 -15.49 -1.69
N VAL A 68 -10.16 -14.70 -0.90
CA VAL A 68 -10.57 -15.10 0.45
C VAL A 68 -12.06 -14.83 0.68
N THR A 69 -12.68 -15.66 1.51
CA THR A 69 -13.96 -15.37 2.14
C THR A 69 -13.71 -14.97 3.58
N TYR A 70 -14.14 -13.77 3.96
CA TYR A 70 -14.02 -13.26 5.31
C TYR A 70 -15.36 -12.66 5.72
N LYS A 71 -15.88 -13.08 6.87
CA LYS A 71 -17.19 -12.61 7.37
C LYS A 71 -18.36 -12.79 6.39
N GLY A 72 -18.27 -13.83 5.56
CA GLY A 72 -19.28 -14.17 4.55
C GLY A 72 -19.15 -13.38 3.24
N GLU A 73 -18.15 -12.51 3.12
CA GLU A 73 -17.92 -11.64 1.95
C GLU A 73 -16.62 -12.02 1.24
N GLN A 74 -16.53 -11.74 -0.06
CA GLN A 74 -15.36 -12.06 -0.89
C GLN A 74 -14.39 -10.87 -0.98
N TYR A 75 -13.09 -11.20 -0.90
CA TYR A 75 -12.00 -10.24 -1.03
C TYR A 75 -10.91 -10.80 -1.92
N THR A 76 -10.30 -9.92 -2.74
CA THR A 76 -9.03 -10.22 -3.42
C THR A 76 -7.92 -9.47 -2.70
N ILE A 77 -6.86 -10.17 -2.31
CA ILE A 77 -5.71 -9.61 -1.62
C ILE A 77 -4.48 -9.85 -2.49
N GLU A 78 -3.80 -8.78 -2.85
CA GLU A 78 -2.54 -8.82 -3.57
C GLU A 78 -1.46 -8.24 -2.66
N ILE A 79 -0.43 -9.04 -2.39
CA ILE A 79 0.68 -8.71 -1.51
C ILE A 79 1.97 -8.73 -2.33
N TYR A 80 2.48 -7.55 -2.66
CA TYR A 80 3.67 -7.36 -3.48
C TYR A 80 4.89 -7.13 -2.60
N LYS A 81 5.87 -8.05 -2.66
CA LYS A 81 7.20 -7.85 -2.10
C LYS A 81 8.07 -7.07 -3.08
N MET A 82 8.54 -5.91 -2.63
CA MET A 82 9.45 -5.04 -3.37
C MET A 82 10.86 -5.11 -2.77
N PRO A 83 11.90 -4.61 -3.47
CA PRO A 83 13.26 -4.62 -2.94
C PRO A 83 13.44 -3.72 -1.72
N THR A 84 12.83 -2.53 -1.70
CA THR A 84 12.93 -1.57 -0.60
C THR A 84 11.57 -0.95 -0.24
N PRO A 85 11.45 -0.31 0.93
CA PRO A 85 10.27 0.48 1.29
C PRO A 85 9.94 1.58 0.27
N GLU A 86 10.96 2.25 -0.29
CA GLU A 86 10.76 3.25 -1.36
C GLU A 86 10.17 2.61 -2.61
N ASP A 87 10.62 1.41 -3.01
CA ASP A 87 10.07 0.72 -4.19
C ASP A 87 8.59 0.31 -3.96
N ALA A 88 8.24 -0.17 -2.75
CA ALA A 88 6.85 -0.43 -2.37
C ALA A 88 6.00 0.85 -2.37
N PHE A 89 6.54 1.93 -1.80
CA PHE A 89 5.92 3.25 -1.84
C PHE A 89 5.77 3.77 -3.27
N GLY A 90 6.73 3.48 -4.16
CA GLY A 90 6.68 3.87 -5.57
C GLY A 90 5.43 3.32 -6.27
N ILE A 91 5.26 2.01 -6.23
CA ILE A 91 4.06 1.35 -6.77
C ILE A 91 2.79 1.91 -6.14
N TYR A 92 2.73 1.98 -4.82
CA TYR A 92 1.60 2.53 -4.10
C TYR A 92 1.26 3.96 -4.55
N SER A 93 2.26 4.83 -4.62
CA SER A 93 2.11 6.25 -4.93
C SER A 93 1.55 6.45 -6.34
N LEU A 94 1.90 5.60 -7.31
CA LEU A 94 1.37 5.66 -8.68
C LEU A 94 -0.11 5.23 -8.76
N HIS A 95 -0.54 4.28 -7.92
CA HIS A 95 -1.90 3.78 -7.91
C HIS A 95 -2.83 4.52 -6.92
N THR A 96 -2.30 5.47 -6.17
CA THR A 96 -3.06 6.28 -5.21
C THR A 96 -3.81 7.40 -5.94
N PHE A 97 -5.09 7.16 -6.26
CA PHE A 97 -5.98 8.15 -6.88
C PHE A 97 -7.40 8.09 -6.29
N ARG A 98 -8.08 9.25 -6.22
CA ARG A 98 -9.48 9.39 -5.76
C ARG A 98 -9.76 8.73 -4.39
N CYS A 99 -8.78 8.80 -3.50
CA CYS A 99 -8.90 8.28 -2.15
C CYS A 99 -9.91 9.12 -1.35
N SER A 100 -10.85 8.44 -0.69
CA SER A 100 -11.77 9.05 0.28
C SER A 100 -11.11 9.36 1.62
N CYS A 101 -10.01 8.67 1.93
CA CYS A 101 -9.23 8.79 3.15
C CYS A 101 -7.81 8.29 2.87
N VAL A 102 -6.80 9.00 3.40
CA VAL A 102 -5.39 8.69 3.19
C VAL A 102 -4.53 8.91 4.42
N ASP A 103 -3.38 8.24 4.48
CA ASP A 103 -2.33 8.38 5.52
C ASP A 103 -2.89 8.29 6.95
N THR A 104 -3.79 7.33 7.14
CA THR A 104 -4.39 7.02 8.43
C THR A 104 -3.77 5.77 9.02
N LEU A 105 -4.18 5.40 10.24
CA LEU A 105 -3.70 4.19 10.91
C LEU A 105 -2.17 4.17 11.11
N SER A 106 -1.54 5.34 11.15
CA SER A 106 -0.08 5.51 11.25
C SER A 106 0.70 4.79 10.15
N MET A 107 0.14 4.72 8.94
CA MET A 107 0.78 4.12 7.76
C MET A 107 0.37 4.86 6.49
N PHE A 108 1.10 4.65 5.39
CA PHE A 108 0.61 5.05 4.07
C PHE A 108 -0.54 4.15 3.66
N ASN A 109 -1.73 4.71 3.54
CA ASN A 109 -2.89 4.00 3.05
C ASN A 109 -3.80 4.90 2.22
N CYS A 110 -4.61 4.26 1.38
CA CYS A 110 -5.63 4.90 0.57
C CYS A 110 -6.88 4.02 0.57
N PHE A 111 -8.03 4.63 0.84
CA PHE A 111 -9.33 4.00 0.70
C PHE A 111 -10.07 4.57 -0.50
N SER A 112 -10.27 3.76 -1.54
CA SER A 112 -11.18 4.04 -2.64
C SER A 112 -12.54 3.33 -2.40
N PRO A 113 -13.56 3.55 -3.27
CA PRO A 113 -14.86 2.91 -3.11
C PRO A 113 -14.82 1.37 -3.08
N TYR A 114 -13.85 0.73 -3.74
CA TYR A 114 -13.82 -0.74 -3.90
C TYR A 114 -12.45 -1.35 -3.58
N GLN A 115 -11.55 -0.55 -3.00
CA GLN A 115 -10.20 -1.00 -2.73
C GLN A 115 -9.61 -0.25 -1.53
N MET A 116 -8.82 -0.97 -0.76
CA MET A 116 -7.88 -0.41 0.20
C MET A 116 -6.46 -0.77 -0.23
N GLN A 117 -5.58 0.22 -0.20
CA GLN A 117 -4.17 0.07 -0.52
C GLN A 117 -3.35 0.52 0.68
N ALA A 118 -2.21 -0.14 0.93
CA ALA A 118 -1.30 0.24 2.00
C ALA A 118 0.14 -0.15 1.70
N VAL A 119 1.08 0.51 2.38
CA VAL A 119 2.51 0.15 2.39
C VAL A 119 2.93 -0.15 3.82
N ILE A 120 3.60 -1.28 4.02
CA ILE A 120 4.20 -1.66 5.30
C ILE A 120 5.57 -2.24 5.00
N GLY A 121 6.63 -1.53 5.39
CA GLY A 121 7.98 -1.96 5.03
C GLY A 121 8.18 -1.90 3.52
N ASP A 122 8.75 -2.96 2.98
CA ASP A 122 8.94 -3.19 1.55
C ASP A 122 7.79 -4.00 0.92
N ILE A 123 6.61 -3.97 1.54
CA ILE A 123 5.40 -4.65 1.06
C ILE A 123 4.34 -3.62 0.67
N TYR A 124 3.83 -3.75 -0.56
CA TYR A 124 2.63 -3.05 -1.03
C TYR A 124 1.43 -4.01 -1.00
N PHE A 125 0.35 -3.57 -0.37
CA PHE A 125 -0.92 -4.29 -0.26
C PHE A 125 -1.99 -3.64 -1.12
N SER A 126 -2.77 -4.47 -1.81
CA SER A 126 -4.01 -4.11 -2.48
C SER A 126 -5.10 -5.09 -2.06
N ILE A 127 -6.15 -4.58 -1.41
CA ILE A 127 -7.29 -5.35 -0.92
C ILE A 127 -8.53 -4.83 -1.66
N VAL A 128 -9.07 -5.63 -2.58
CA VAL A 128 -10.24 -5.30 -3.38
C VAL A 128 -11.48 -5.95 -2.77
N TYR A 129 -12.58 -5.20 -2.75
CA TYR A 129 -13.88 -5.61 -2.25
C TYR A 129 -15.01 -5.06 -3.12
N GLU A 130 -16.13 -5.77 -3.20
CA GLU A 130 -17.18 -5.48 -4.20
C GLU A 130 -18.08 -4.29 -3.85
N ASN A 131 -18.05 -3.80 -2.61
CA ASN A 131 -19.04 -2.85 -2.11
C ASN A 131 -18.40 -1.75 -1.24
N SER A 132 -18.85 -0.50 -1.44
CA SER A 132 -18.29 0.68 -0.79
C SER A 132 -18.82 0.96 0.62
N ALA A 133 -19.67 0.09 1.16
CA ALA A 133 -20.18 0.25 2.52
C ALA A 133 -19.05 0.23 3.55
N VAL A 134 -19.20 1.00 4.63
CA VAL A 134 -18.18 1.20 5.67
C VAL A 134 -17.67 -0.13 6.26
N ARG A 135 -18.51 -1.16 6.34
CA ARG A 135 -18.12 -2.49 6.83
C ARG A 135 -16.96 -3.11 6.04
N PHE A 136 -16.96 -2.99 4.71
CA PHE A 136 -15.92 -3.59 3.85
C PHE A 136 -14.57 -2.91 4.05
N LYS A 137 -14.57 -1.59 4.28
CA LYS A 137 -13.34 -0.85 4.63
C LYS A 137 -12.77 -1.32 5.97
N LYS A 138 -13.63 -1.55 6.97
CA LYS A 138 -13.20 -2.08 8.27
C LYS A 138 -12.64 -3.50 8.14
N GLU A 139 -13.32 -4.36 7.40
CA GLU A 139 -12.88 -5.73 7.16
C GLU A 139 -11.57 -5.78 6.37
N ALA A 140 -11.35 -4.88 5.40
CA ALA A 140 -10.08 -4.73 4.71
C ALA A 140 -8.93 -4.34 5.67
N VAL A 141 -9.18 -3.48 6.67
CA VAL A 141 -8.19 -3.15 7.72
C VAL A 141 -7.88 -4.38 8.59
N GLU A 142 -8.89 -5.18 8.94
CA GLU A 142 -8.69 -6.41 9.70
C GLU A 142 -7.89 -7.45 8.90
N LEU A 143 -8.17 -7.61 7.60
CA LEU A 143 -7.39 -8.45 6.70
C LEU A 143 -5.95 -7.96 6.57
N LEU A 144 -5.73 -6.65 6.39
CA LEU A 144 -4.38 -6.08 6.41
C LEU A 144 -3.65 -6.43 7.71
N ALA A 145 -4.30 -6.30 8.87
CA ALA A 145 -3.69 -6.63 10.16
C ALA A 145 -3.31 -8.11 10.28
N ILE A 146 -4.12 -9.01 9.72
CA ILE A 146 -3.83 -10.45 9.69
C ILE A 146 -2.60 -10.73 8.81
N TYR A 147 -2.59 -10.22 7.58
CA TYR A 147 -1.53 -10.50 6.61
C TYR A 147 -0.24 -9.69 6.80
N SER A 148 -0.28 -8.60 7.58
CA SER A 148 0.92 -7.82 7.93
C SER A 148 1.54 -8.21 9.27
N LYS A 149 0.99 -9.22 9.95
CA LYS A 149 1.50 -9.67 11.24
C LYS A 149 2.94 -10.15 11.12
N GLY A 150 3.83 -9.55 11.91
CA GLY A 150 5.25 -9.92 11.98
C GLY A 150 6.11 -9.33 10.85
N LEU A 151 5.54 -8.51 9.96
CA LEU A 151 6.32 -7.78 8.98
C LEU A 151 7.19 -6.70 9.64
N GLU A 152 8.37 -6.50 9.07
CA GLU A 152 9.24 -5.39 9.42
C GLU A 152 8.62 -4.08 8.93
N ARG A 153 8.61 -3.05 9.79
CA ARG A 153 8.00 -1.74 9.51
C ARG A 153 9.06 -0.67 9.23
N ARG A 154 9.96 -0.95 8.28
CA ARG A 154 10.91 0.07 7.79
C ARG A 154 10.17 1.07 6.91
N GLU A 155 10.10 2.31 7.33
CA GLU A 155 9.50 3.37 6.54
C GLU A 155 10.41 3.77 5.35
N PRO A 156 9.84 4.23 4.23
CA PRO A 156 10.59 4.87 3.16
C PRO A 156 11.35 6.10 3.68
N THR A 157 12.58 6.29 3.19
CA THR A 157 13.37 7.47 3.52
C THR A 157 13.06 8.59 2.54
N PHE A 158 12.27 9.57 2.98
CA PHE A 158 11.94 10.74 2.17
C PHE A 158 13.09 11.76 2.17
N PRO A 159 13.32 12.47 1.05
CA PRO A 159 14.16 13.68 1.05
C PRO A 159 13.64 14.70 2.06
N ALA A 160 14.54 15.43 2.72
CA ALA A 160 14.20 16.38 3.79
C ALA A 160 13.23 17.49 3.32
N GLU A 161 13.28 17.84 2.04
CA GLU A 161 12.42 18.84 1.41
C GLU A 161 10.98 18.34 1.23
N ILE A 162 10.79 17.03 1.21
CA ILE A 162 9.51 16.35 0.97
C ILE A 162 8.93 15.79 2.28
N SER A 163 9.77 15.55 3.30
CA SER A 163 9.37 14.90 4.55
C SER A 163 8.33 15.68 5.37
N THR A 164 8.08 16.95 5.05
CA THR A 164 7.06 17.78 5.72
C THR A 164 5.69 17.75 5.05
N ILE A 165 5.59 17.12 3.87
CA ILE A 165 4.35 17.08 3.09
C ILE A 165 3.36 16.13 3.75
N ASN A 166 2.15 16.65 4.03
CA ASN A 166 1.06 15.88 4.59
C ASN A 166 -0.28 16.34 3.94
N PRO A 167 -1.14 15.43 3.47
CA PRO A 167 -0.88 14.00 3.27
C PRO A 167 0.23 13.78 2.23
N VAL A 168 1.00 12.71 2.41
CA VAL A 168 1.98 12.20 1.45
C VAL A 168 1.23 11.53 0.30
N SER A 169 0.27 10.67 0.63
CA SER A 169 -0.53 9.93 -0.33
C SER A 169 -1.30 10.86 -1.27
N GLY A 170 -1.13 10.62 -2.57
CA GLY A 170 -1.73 11.43 -3.63
C GLY A 170 -0.94 12.70 -3.97
N ARG A 171 0.00 13.15 -3.13
CA ARG A 171 0.80 14.37 -3.35
C ARG A 171 2.26 14.10 -3.62
N VAL A 172 2.80 12.98 -3.13
CA VAL A 172 4.18 12.58 -3.32
C VAL A 172 4.23 11.30 -4.15
N LYS A 173 5.12 11.28 -5.15
CA LYS A 173 5.39 10.12 -5.99
C LYS A 173 6.86 9.75 -5.88
N TYR A 174 7.14 8.45 -5.84
CA TYR A 174 8.49 7.93 -6.03
C TYR A 174 8.54 7.20 -7.38
N ILE A 175 9.33 7.74 -8.29
CA ILE A 175 9.39 7.36 -9.70
C ILE A 175 10.73 6.69 -9.97
N ARG A 176 10.65 5.50 -10.56
CA ARG A 176 11.80 4.74 -10.99
C ARG A 176 11.53 4.26 -12.42
N GLY A 177 12.24 4.84 -13.39
CA GLY A 177 12.11 4.50 -14.80
C GLY A 177 10.97 5.21 -15.56
N LYS A 178 10.83 4.84 -16.83
CA LYS A 178 10.04 5.56 -17.84
C LYS A 178 8.55 5.34 -17.68
N LEU A 179 8.11 4.12 -17.37
CA LEU A 179 6.68 3.84 -17.20
C LEU A 179 6.15 4.54 -15.96
N ALA A 180 6.88 4.48 -14.86
CA ALA A 180 6.58 5.23 -13.65
C ALA A 180 6.53 6.74 -13.92
N LEU A 181 7.45 7.27 -14.74
CA LEU A 181 7.49 8.70 -15.08
C LEU A 181 6.25 9.15 -15.83
N VAL A 182 5.83 8.39 -16.84
CA VAL A 182 4.63 8.69 -17.63
C VAL A 182 3.37 8.68 -16.75
N ASN A 183 3.30 7.78 -15.76
CA ASN A 183 2.14 7.68 -14.87
C ASN A 183 2.16 8.68 -13.71
N GLY A 184 3.35 9.02 -13.20
CA GLY A 184 3.51 9.80 -11.97
C GLY A 184 3.82 11.29 -12.17
N ALA A 185 4.58 11.63 -13.22
CA ALA A 185 4.98 13.01 -13.51
C ALA A 185 5.19 13.23 -15.03
N PRO A 186 4.12 13.11 -15.85
CA PRO A 186 4.23 13.16 -17.30
C PRO A 186 4.84 14.48 -17.83
N GLY A 187 4.70 15.59 -17.09
CA GLY A 187 5.32 16.87 -17.44
C GLY A 187 6.85 16.87 -17.42
N LEU A 188 7.48 15.89 -16.77
CA LEU A 188 8.93 15.73 -16.71
C LEU A 188 9.48 14.77 -17.79
N CYS A 189 8.62 14.14 -18.60
CA CYS A 189 9.05 13.17 -19.62
C CYS A 189 10.09 13.73 -20.59
N SER A 190 9.87 14.93 -21.13
CA SER A 190 10.80 15.55 -22.07
C SER A 190 12.12 15.96 -21.42
N LEU A 191 12.08 16.37 -20.14
CA LEU A 191 13.28 16.76 -19.41
C LEU A 191 14.20 15.55 -19.13
N LEU A 192 13.59 14.39 -18.87
CA LEU A 192 14.32 13.16 -18.51
C LEU A 192 14.53 12.23 -19.71
N GLU A 193 14.33 12.71 -20.93
CA GLU A 193 14.63 11.95 -22.13
C GLU A 193 16.14 11.64 -22.20
N GLY A 194 16.48 10.36 -22.40
CA GLY A 194 17.87 9.90 -22.40
C GLY A 194 18.51 9.76 -21.01
N VAL A 195 17.79 10.08 -19.93
CA VAL A 195 18.26 9.89 -18.55
C VAL A 195 17.77 8.54 -18.02
N SER A 196 18.69 7.67 -17.62
CA SER A 196 18.40 6.36 -17.01
C SER A 196 18.93 6.26 -15.58
N ASP A 197 18.55 5.18 -14.90
CA ASP A 197 19.08 4.75 -13.60
C ASP A 197 18.97 5.81 -12.49
N TYR A 198 17.87 6.56 -12.52
CA TYR A 198 17.57 7.59 -11.54
C TYR A 198 16.58 7.11 -10.48
N LYS A 199 16.57 7.81 -9.35
CA LYS A 199 15.52 7.78 -8.34
C LYS A 199 14.93 9.17 -8.24
N LEU A 200 13.65 9.32 -8.56
CA LEU A 200 13.00 10.61 -8.62
C LEU A 200 11.88 10.68 -7.60
N TRP A 201 11.94 11.65 -6.70
CA TRP A 201 10.81 12.05 -5.88
C TRP A 201 10.15 13.27 -6.49
N VAL A 202 8.82 13.23 -6.60
CA VAL A 202 8.01 14.36 -7.05
C VAL A 202 7.00 14.69 -5.98
N ALA A 203 6.88 15.97 -5.66
CA ALA A 203 5.96 16.49 -4.68
C ALA A 203 5.08 17.60 -5.29
N GLU A 204 3.76 17.43 -5.23
CA GLU A 204 2.80 18.45 -5.63
C GLU A 204 2.67 19.55 -4.56
N LYS A 205 2.82 20.81 -4.99
CA LYS A 205 2.80 21.98 -4.10
C LYS A 205 3.76 21.78 -2.92
N GLY A 206 5.00 21.41 -3.23
CA GLY A 206 6.08 21.27 -2.27
C GLY A 206 6.60 22.62 -1.82
N LEU A 207 7.83 22.96 -2.21
CA LEU A 207 8.45 24.25 -1.89
C LEU A 207 7.74 25.40 -2.64
N ASN A 208 7.55 26.54 -1.96
CA ASN A 208 6.94 27.75 -2.53
C ASN A 208 5.59 27.55 -3.25
N ASN A 209 4.82 26.53 -2.86
CA ASN A 209 3.55 26.14 -3.50
C ASN A 209 3.70 25.76 -5.01
N ARG A 210 4.91 25.39 -5.43
CA ARG A 210 5.23 24.82 -6.75
C ARG A 210 5.49 23.33 -6.66
N ASN A 211 5.51 22.63 -7.79
CA ASN A 211 5.92 21.22 -7.75
C ASN A 211 7.43 21.16 -7.53
N LEU A 212 7.86 20.19 -6.74
CA LEU A 212 9.26 19.97 -6.42
C LEU A 212 9.69 18.60 -6.93
N ALA A 213 10.83 18.53 -7.61
CA ALA A 213 11.50 17.31 -7.98
C ALA A 213 12.83 17.19 -7.24
N VAL A 214 13.11 16.01 -6.70
CA VAL A 214 14.40 15.63 -6.14
C VAL A 214 14.87 14.38 -6.88
N ILE A 215 15.89 14.53 -7.72
CA ILE A 215 16.41 13.45 -8.56
C ILE A 215 17.81 13.06 -8.11
N TYR A 216 17.98 11.77 -7.80
CA TYR A 216 19.27 11.15 -7.54
C TYR A 216 19.72 10.37 -8.77
N LEU A 217 20.97 10.57 -9.17
CA LEU A 217 21.55 10.02 -10.39
C LEU A 217 22.81 9.24 -10.05
N LYS A 218 22.92 8.02 -10.56
CA LYS A 218 24.17 7.25 -10.46
C LYS A 218 25.26 7.73 -11.42
N ASN A 219 24.87 8.37 -12.52
CA ASN A 219 25.75 8.78 -13.60
C ASN A 219 25.97 10.30 -13.60
N SER A 220 27.20 10.74 -13.35
CA SER A 220 27.56 12.17 -13.35
C SER A 220 27.35 12.86 -14.70
N ASN A 221 27.37 12.13 -15.82
CA ASN A 221 27.07 12.70 -17.13
C ASN A 221 25.58 13.11 -17.24
N HIS A 222 24.67 12.32 -16.64
CA HIS A 222 23.25 12.70 -16.61
C HIS A 222 23.01 13.93 -15.73
N LEU A 223 23.81 14.09 -14.66
CA LEU A 223 23.76 15.27 -13.80
C LEU A 223 24.11 16.54 -14.60
N THR A 224 25.19 16.49 -15.37
CA THR A 224 25.61 17.61 -16.24
C THR A 224 24.54 17.91 -17.28
N LEU A 225 24.01 16.88 -17.95
CA LEU A 225 22.92 17.05 -18.93
C LEU A 225 21.72 17.80 -18.34
N LEU A 226 21.28 17.42 -17.14
CA LEU A 226 20.14 18.08 -16.50
C LEU A 226 20.47 19.53 -16.08
N LYS A 227 21.69 19.81 -15.63
CA LYS A 227 22.12 21.17 -15.30
C LYS A 227 22.08 22.10 -16.51
N ASP A 228 22.42 21.59 -17.68
CA ASP A 228 22.45 22.38 -18.92
C ASP A 228 21.04 22.67 -19.45
N ILE A 229 20.06 21.80 -19.16
CA ILE A 229 18.68 21.94 -19.63
C ILE A 229 17.80 22.71 -18.63
N LEU A 230 18.04 22.54 -17.33
CA LEU A 230 17.25 23.19 -16.29
C LEU A 230 17.55 24.70 -16.21
N PRO A 231 16.52 25.56 -16.18
CA PRO A 231 16.71 26.97 -15.88
C PRO A 231 17.40 27.17 -14.54
N ALA A 232 18.45 28.00 -14.48
CA ALA A 232 19.15 28.26 -13.21
C ALA A 232 18.21 28.76 -12.09
N SER A 233 17.14 29.48 -12.44
CA SER A 233 16.13 29.96 -11.50
C SER A 233 15.21 28.87 -10.92
N SER A 234 15.14 27.68 -11.55
CA SER A 234 14.34 26.57 -11.04
C SER A 234 15.12 25.65 -10.12
N ILE A 235 16.46 25.69 -10.17
CA ILE A 235 17.33 24.85 -9.33
C ILE A 235 17.31 25.40 -7.89
N VAL A 236 16.85 24.57 -6.96
CA VAL A 236 16.84 24.87 -5.52
C VAL A 236 18.20 24.56 -4.91
N SER A 237 18.77 23.39 -5.25
CA SER A 237 20.11 22.99 -4.84
C SER A 237 20.64 21.87 -5.74
N CYS A 238 21.96 21.68 -5.72
CA CYS A 238 22.62 20.60 -6.41
C CYS A 238 23.80 20.09 -5.58
N ASP A 239 23.83 18.78 -5.37
CA ASP A 239 24.93 18.06 -4.73
C ASP A 239 25.68 17.21 -5.78
N GLU A 240 26.58 16.32 -5.33
CA GLU A 240 27.41 15.49 -6.22
C GLU A 240 26.60 14.50 -7.07
N ASP A 241 25.50 13.95 -6.54
CA ASP A 241 24.67 12.93 -7.18
C ASP A 241 23.17 13.30 -7.21
N CYS A 242 22.83 14.53 -6.84
CA CYS A 242 21.44 14.97 -6.63
C CYS A 242 21.18 16.38 -7.17
N ILE A 243 20.04 16.56 -7.85
CA ILE A 243 19.51 17.89 -8.20
C ILE A 243 18.11 18.05 -7.60
N ARG A 244 17.85 19.23 -7.04
CA ARG A 244 16.54 19.64 -6.55
C ARG A 244 16.06 20.83 -7.35
N PHE A 245 14.86 20.75 -7.89
CA PHE A 245 14.32 21.82 -8.73
C PHE A 245 12.80 21.93 -8.65
N GLU A 246 12.31 23.15 -8.79
CA GLU A 246 10.89 23.44 -8.92
C GLU A 246 10.45 23.36 -10.39
N PHE A 247 9.22 22.93 -10.65
CA PHE A 247 8.64 22.93 -11.99
C PHE A 247 7.18 23.39 -11.97
#